data_AF-A0A1I5Z5V3-F1
#
_entry.id   AF-A0A1I5Z5V3-F1
#
_cell.length_a   1.000
_cell.length_b   1.000
_cell.length_c   1.000
_cell.angle_alpha   90.00
_cell.angle_beta   90.00
_cell.angle_gamma   90.00
#
_symmetry.space_group_name_H-M   'P 1'
#
loop_
_entity.id
_entity.type
_entity.pdbx_description
1 polymer ?
#
loop_
_entity_poly.entity_id
_entity_poly.type
_entity_poly.pdbx_seq_one_letter_code
_entity_poly.pdbx_strand_id
1 'polypeptide(L)'
;MANLQKFTLSDDWKDWSITLEVDLDILTTERATEINEFWSSHDDRLSDADGDVIRALVKLAAERFVFAFLEIGGAFVEKDGW
;
A
#
# COMPACT_ATOMS: atom_id res chain seq x y z
N MET A 1 5.58 -21.90 -2.43
CA MET A 1 4.31 -21.14 -2.41
C MET A 1 4.67 -19.75 -1.93
N ALA A 2 4.14 -18.72 -2.59
CA ALA A 2 4.42 -17.33 -2.21
C ALA A 2 3.85 -17.01 -0.83
N ASN A 3 4.59 -16.22 -0.04
CA ASN A 3 4.17 -15.74 1.28
C ASN A 3 3.22 -14.54 1.14
N LEU A 4 1.99 -14.80 0.70
CA LEU A 4 0.99 -13.77 0.44
C LEU A 4 0.27 -13.36 1.72
N GLN A 5 0.29 -12.06 2.01
CA GLN A 5 -0.46 -11.46 3.11
C GLN A 5 -1.43 -10.39 2.58
N LYS A 6 -2.67 -10.42 3.11
CA LYS A 6 -3.71 -9.44 2.78
C LYS A 6 -3.69 -8.27 3.74
N PHE A 7 -3.81 -7.07 3.18
CA PHE A 7 -3.91 -5.82 3.91
C PHE A 7 -5.15 -5.09 3.44
N THR A 8 -6.05 -4.75 4.38
CA THR A 8 -7.21 -3.90 4.11
C THR A 8 -6.95 -2.55 4.74
N LEU A 9 -7.05 -1.50 3.93
CA LEU A 9 -6.96 -0.12 4.38
C LEU A 9 -8.29 0.56 4.08
N SER A 10 -8.71 1.43 4.99
CA SER A 10 -9.89 2.25 4.84
C SER A 10 -9.62 3.64 5.41
N ASP A 11 -10.25 4.63 4.78
CA ASP A 11 -10.30 6.00 5.27
C ASP A 11 -11.76 6.41 5.34
N ASP A 12 -12.30 6.43 6.56
CA ASP A 12 -13.71 6.72 6.82
C ASP A 12 -14.06 8.19 6.49
N TRP A 13 -13.08 9.09 6.51
CA TRP A 13 -13.31 10.49 6.18
C TRP A 13 -13.39 10.72 4.67
N LYS A 14 -12.56 10.02 3.89
CA LYS A 14 -12.54 10.09 2.42
C LYS A 14 -13.43 9.05 1.74
N ASP A 15 -14.12 8.22 2.52
CA ASP A 15 -15.05 7.17 2.09
C ASP A 15 -14.46 6.21 1.04
N TRP A 16 -13.29 5.64 1.36
CA TRP A 16 -12.68 4.61 0.51
C TRP A 16 -12.16 3.43 1.32
N SER A 17 -12.11 2.27 0.66
CA SER A 17 -11.40 1.08 1.14
C SER A 17 -10.70 0.37 -0.01
N ILE A 18 -9.51 -0.16 0.24
CA ILE A 18 -8.74 -0.96 -0.71
C ILE A 18 -8.17 -2.19 0.01
N THR A 19 -8.13 -3.32 -0.69
CA THR A 19 -7.45 -4.53 -0.21
C THR A 19 -6.31 -4.87 -1.16
N LEU A 20 -5.11 -5.01 -0.61
CA LEU A 20 -3.90 -5.40 -1.32
C LEU A 20 -3.45 -6.77 -0.82
N GLU A 21 -3.10 -7.66 -1.74
CA GLU A 21 -2.41 -8.91 -1.43
C GLU A 21 -0.94 -8.74 -1.81
N VAL A 22 -0.04 -8.94 -0.84
CA VAL A 22 1.37 -8.61 -0.94
C VAL A 22 2.21 -9.85 -0.68
N ASP A 23 3.14 -10.15 -1.57
CA ASP A 23 4.10 -11.23 -1.39
C ASP A 23 5.27 -10.77 -0.53
N LEU A 24 5.36 -11.29 0.70
CA LEU A 24 6.39 -10.97 1.68
C LEU A 24 7.70 -11.73 1.47
N ASP A 25 7.74 -12.68 0.54
CA ASP A 25 9.02 -13.22 0.04
C ASP A 25 9.71 -12.20 -0.89
N ILE A 26 8.92 -11.27 -1.47
CA ILE A 26 9.40 -10.19 -2.36
C ILE A 26 9.55 -8.88 -1.60
N LEU A 27 8.52 -8.44 -0.88
CA LEU A 27 8.55 -7.24 -0.04
C LEU A 27 9.09 -7.61 1.35
N THR A 28 10.37 -7.94 1.40
CA THR A 28 11.06 -8.21 2.67
C THR A 28 11.19 -6.92 3.49
N THR A 29 11.42 -7.05 4.80
CA THR A 29 11.69 -5.89 5.68
C THR A 29 12.86 -5.06 5.17
N GLU A 30 13.95 -5.70 4.74
CA GLU A 30 15.12 -5.02 4.18
C GLU A 30 14.77 -4.20 2.93
N ARG A 31 14.10 -4.82 1.95
CA ARG A 31 13.66 -4.11 0.75
C ARG A 31 12.68 -2.99 1.08
N ALA A 32 11.80 -3.21 2.04
CA ALA A 32 10.86 -2.20 2.47
C ALA A 32 11.56 -1.01 3.14
N THR A 33 12.60 -1.26 3.95
CA THR A 33 13.45 -0.20 4.52
C THR A 33 14.14 0.60 3.42
N GLU A 34 14.78 -0.07 2.45
CA GLU A 34 15.45 0.61 1.33
C GLU A 34 14.49 1.54 0.57
N ILE A 35 13.29 1.06 0.24
CA ILE A 35 12.27 1.86 -0.45
C ILE A 35 11.76 2.99 0.45
N ASN A 36 11.56 2.73 1.75
CA ASN A 36 11.06 3.73 2.68
C ASN A 36 12.04 4.90 2.81
N GLU A 37 13.33 4.60 2.98
CA GLU A 37 14.43 5.56 3.15
C GLU A 37 14.77 6.33 1.87
N PHE A 38 14.46 5.77 0.68
CA PHE A 38 14.66 6.45 -0.59
C PHE A 38 13.87 7.77 -0.71
N TRP A 39 12.67 7.82 -0.14
CA TRP A 39 11.80 9.00 -0.17
C TRP A 39 12.00 9.88 1.06
N SER A 40 11.89 11.19 0.88
CA SER A 40 11.79 12.13 2.02
C SER A 40 10.60 11.79 2.93
N SER A 41 10.65 12.26 4.18
CA SER A 41 9.63 11.98 5.21
C SER A 41 9.46 10.49 5.51
N HIS A 42 10.55 9.71 5.42
CA HIS A 42 10.53 8.28 5.76
C HIS A 42 10.24 8.03 7.24
N ASP A 43 10.70 8.91 8.13
CA ASP A 43 10.46 8.83 9.56
C ASP A 43 8.99 9.05 9.91
N ASP A 44 8.37 10.06 9.29
CA ASP A 44 6.93 10.35 9.48
C ASP A 44 6.09 9.15 9.03
N ARG A 45 6.39 8.59 7.85
CA ARG A 45 5.68 7.42 7.31
C ARG A 45 5.82 6.18 8.18
N LEU A 46 7.00 5.98 8.75
CA LEU A 46 7.28 4.88 9.65
C LEU A 46 6.58 5.06 11.00
N SER A 47 6.58 6.28 11.54
CA SER A 47 5.85 6.65 12.76
C SER A 47 4.35 6.43 12.61
N ASP A 48 3.78 6.85 11.48
CA ASP A 48 2.37 6.64 11.11
C ASP A 48 1.96 5.17 10.96
N ALA A 49 2.94 4.27 10.91
CA ALA A 49 2.76 2.83 10.78
C ALA A 49 3.22 2.05 12.02
N ASP A 50 3.30 2.70 13.18
CA ASP A 50 3.73 2.11 14.44
C ASP A 50 5.12 1.44 14.37
N GLY A 51 6.02 1.96 13.52
CA GLY A 51 7.35 1.40 13.32
C GLY A 51 7.39 0.18 12.38
N ASP A 52 6.27 -0.25 11.82
CA ASP A 52 6.20 -1.36 10.87
C ASP A 52 6.42 -0.85 9.43
N VAL A 53 7.64 -1.06 8.92
CA VAL A 53 8.04 -0.59 7.58
C VAL A 53 7.27 -1.28 6.44
N ILE A 54 6.79 -2.51 6.65
CA ILE A 54 5.94 -3.19 5.66
C ILE A 54 4.61 -2.46 5.58
N ARG A 55 3.97 -2.20 6.72
CA ARG A 55 2.72 -1.42 6.76
C ARG A 55 2.89 -0.02 6.21
N ALA A 56 4.00 0.65 6.52
CA ALA A 56 4.33 1.98 6.02
C ALA A 56 4.30 2.02 4.47
N LEU A 57 4.92 1.03 3.82
CA LEU A 57 4.92 0.95 2.35
C LEU A 57 3.59 0.49 1.76
N VAL A 58 2.91 -0.45 2.41
CA VAL A 58 1.58 -0.87 1.95
C VAL A 58 0.60 0.32 2.00
N LYS A 59 0.66 1.14 3.05
CA LYS A 59 -0.12 2.37 3.18
C LYS A 59 0.23 3.37 2.08
N LEU A 60 1.53 3.62 1.83
CA LEU A 60 1.99 4.48 0.75
C LEU A 60 1.47 4.02 -0.62
N ALA A 61 1.57 2.73 -0.92
CA ALA A 61 1.09 2.18 -2.19
C ALA A 61 -0.43 2.31 -2.32
N ALA A 62 -1.18 1.95 -1.27
CA ALA A 62 -2.63 2.05 -1.22
C ALA A 62 -3.12 3.48 -1.48
N GLU A 63 -2.57 4.47 -0.77
CA GLU A 63 -2.93 5.88 -0.95
C GLU A 63 -2.65 6.35 -2.38
N ARG A 64 -1.49 6.00 -2.94
CA ARG A 64 -1.14 6.35 -4.32
C ARG A 64 -2.09 5.71 -5.34
N PHE A 65 -2.47 4.45 -5.15
CA PHE A 65 -3.45 3.80 -6.01
C PHE A 65 -4.81 4.47 -5.92
N VAL A 66 -5.32 4.73 -4.71
CA VAL A 66 -6.60 5.40 -4.50
C VAL A 66 -6.61 6.78 -5.15
N PHE A 67 -5.56 7.60 -4.94
CA PHE A 67 -5.47 8.92 -5.57
C PHE A 67 -5.44 8.81 -7.09
N ALA A 68 -4.64 7.91 -7.66
CA ALA A 68 -4.60 7.71 -9.11
C ALA A 68 -5.97 7.28 -9.67
N PHE A 69 -6.67 6.37 -8.98
CA PHE A 69 -8.00 5.91 -9.39
C PHE A 69 -9.07 7.01 -9.31
N LEU A 70 -9.00 7.88 -8.30
CA LEU A 70 -9.89 9.03 -8.19
C LEU A 70 -9.58 10.10 -9.24
N GLU A 71 -8.30 10.38 -9.52
CA GLU A 71 -7.86 11.36 -10.54
C GLU A 71 -8.34 10.99 -11.95
N ILE A 72 -8.42 9.70 -12.28
CA ILE A 72 -8.94 9.24 -13.58
C ILE A 72 -10.48 9.20 -13.65
N GLY A 73 -11.19 9.81 -12.69
CA GLY A 73 -12.64 9.89 -12.68
C GLY A 73 -13.35 8.81 -11.85
N GLY A 74 -12.66 8.19 -10.88
CA GLY A 74 -13.27 7.31 -9.89
C GLY A 74 -13.19 5.80 -10.17
N ALA A 75 -12.40 5.40 -11.19
CA ALA A 75 -12.06 4.03 -11.63
C ALA A 75 -13.20 2.98 -11.74
N PHE A 76 -13.22 2.26 -12.88
CA PHE A 76 -14.04 1.05 -13.07
C PHE A 76 -13.12 -0.13 -13.41
N VAL A 77 -13.25 -1.23 -12.67
CA VAL A 77 -12.51 -2.49 -12.88
C VAL A 77 -13.46 -3.50 -13.51
N GLU A 78 -13.18 -3.88 -14.75
CA GLU A 78 -13.97 -4.85 -15.52
C GLU A 78 -13.16 -6.14 -15.71
N LYS A 79 -13.81 -7.28 -15.48
CA LYS A 79 -13.20 -8.61 -15.53
C LYS A 79 -13.56 -9.28 -16.85
N ASP A 80 -12.63 -9.30 -17.79
CA ASP A 80 -12.62 -10.38 -18.78
C ASP A 80 -11.63 -11.45 -18.36
N GLY A 81 -12.06 -12.71 -18.56
CA GLY A 81 -11.54 -13.91 -17.93
C GLY A 81 -10.03 -14.15 -18.06
N TRP A 82 -9.60 -15.11 -17.24
CA TRP A 82 -8.29 -15.78 -17.24
C TRP A 82 -7.58 -15.83 -18.60
#